data_AF-A0A3C1H4I2-F1
#
_entry.id   AF-A0A3C1H4I2-F1
#
_cell.length_a   1.000
_cell.length_b   1.000
_cell.length_c   1.000
_cell.angle_alpha   90.00
_cell.angle_beta   90.00
_cell.angle_gamma   90.00
#
_symmetry.space_group_name_H-M   'P 1'
#
loop_
_entity.id
_entity.type
_entity.pdbx_description
1 polymer ?
#
loop_
_entity_poly.entity_id
_entity_poly.type
_entity_poly.pdbx_seq_one_letter_code
_entity_poly.pdbx_strand_id
1 'polypeptide(L)'
;GKDDEAAKAQAEIDKMKKNVMDSAFDGDWFIRAYDASGAKMGSKECEEGKIFIEPQGFAVMSEIGKDEGADIKTLESIDKYLNTKYGLVLNNPAFSKYYIQYGEISTYPGGYKENAGIFTHNNAWIICAEAYAGRGDKAFEYYSKIAPAFNEEISDLHKTEPYVYGQMIAGKDASRFGEGKNSWLTGTAAWNFVAISQYILGISADFDGLKIDPSIPKAWDGFTATRKFRGATYNITVQNPNHVSKGIKSLTVDGKAVDGNVVPVFPEGGAHEVIAVLG
;
A
#
# COMPACT_ATOMS: atom_id res chain seq x y z
N GLY A 1 13.35 -1.31 27.01
CA GLY A 1 14.75 -1.18 27.48
C GLY A 1 15.28 0.25 27.43
N LYS A 2 14.62 1.19 26.77
CA LYS A 2 14.94 2.63 26.74
C LYS A 2 13.66 3.40 27.02
N ASP A 3 13.05 3.12 28.15
CA ASP A 3 11.62 3.37 28.35
C ASP A 3 11.31 4.89 28.40
N ASP A 4 12.23 5.70 28.93
CA ASP A 4 12.13 7.17 28.91
C ASP A 4 12.21 7.75 27.49
N GLU A 5 13.10 7.22 26.63
CA GLU A 5 13.20 7.65 25.23
C GLU A 5 11.95 7.21 24.46
N ALA A 6 11.45 6.00 24.71
CA ALA A 6 10.25 5.47 24.09
C ALA A 6 9.01 6.30 24.45
N ALA A 7 8.87 6.68 25.72
CA ALA A 7 7.78 7.54 26.19
C ALA A 7 7.82 8.94 25.53
N LYS A 8 9.00 9.53 25.39
CA LYS A 8 9.16 10.82 24.67
C LYS A 8 8.81 10.70 23.19
N ALA A 9 9.25 9.63 22.53
CA ALA A 9 8.92 9.39 21.13
C ALA A 9 7.40 9.18 20.94
N GLN A 10 6.77 8.40 21.84
CA GLN A 10 5.32 8.19 21.81
C GLN A 10 4.55 9.50 21.95
N ALA A 11 4.96 10.39 22.87
CA ALA A 11 4.32 11.69 23.04
C ALA A 11 4.38 12.57 21.77
N GLU A 12 5.49 12.55 21.03
CA GLU A 12 5.59 13.28 19.75
C GLU A 12 4.78 12.61 18.63
N ILE A 13 4.67 11.28 18.62
CA ILE A 13 3.78 10.54 17.71
C ILE A 13 2.32 10.94 17.96
N ASP A 14 1.88 10.92 19.21
CA ASP A 14 0.49 11.27 19.58
C ASP A 14 0.16 12.71 19.23
N LYS A 15 1.10 13.63 19.49
CA LYS A 15 0.99 15.03 19.07
C LYS A 15 0.89 15.16 17.55
N MET A 16 1.68 14.40 16.78
CA MET A 16 1.60 14.41 15.32
C MET A 16 0.25 13.87 14.82
N LYS A 17 -0.23 12.74 15.37
CA LYS A 17 -1.54 12.18 15.03
C LYS A 17 -2.65 13.20 15.26
N LYS A 18 -2.63 13.89 16.41
CA LYS A 18 -3.58 14.96 16.72
C LYS A 18 -3.50 16.12 15.72
N ASN A 19 -2.30 16.63 15.44
CA ASN A 19 -2.14 17.76 14.50
C ASN A 19 -2.62 17.41 13.09
N VAL A 20 -2.35 16.19 12.61
CA VAL A 20 -2.81 15.73 11.30
C VAL A 20 -4.34 15.67 11.27
N MET A 21 -5.00 15.16 12.31
CA MET A 21 -6.46 15.14 12.37
C MET A 21 -7.08 16.54 12.46
N ASP A 22 -6.51 17.42 13.28
CA ASP A 22 -7.05 18.77 13.48
C ASP A 22 -6.93 19.66 12.22
N SER A 23 -5.88 19.45 11.42
CA SER A 23 -5.49 20.41 10.36
C SER A 23 -5.38 19.81 8.96
N ALA A 24 -5.31 18.50 8.80
CA ALA A 24 -5.03 17.88 7.50
C ALA A 24 -6.10 16.90 7.02
N PHE A 25 -7.04 16.47 7.85
CA PHE A 25 -8.18 15.67 7.38
C PHE A 25 -9.26 16.58 6.77
N ASP A 26 -9.50 16.45 5.47
CA ASP A 26 -10.40 17.33 4.71
C ASP A 26 -11.87 16.85 4.71
N GLY A 27 -12.17 15.84 5.54
CA GLY A 27 -13.49 15.24 5.76
C GLY A 27 -13.63 13.83 5.18
N ASP A 28 -13.05 13.60 3.99
CA ASP A 28 -13.09 12.32 3.28
C ASP A 28 -11.69 11.76 2.97
N TRP A 29 -10.65 12.61 2.93
CA TRP A 29 -9.25 12.25 2.68
C TRP A 29 -8.30 13.24 3.37
N PHE A 30 -7.01 12.93 3.42
CA PHE A 30 -5.98 13.82 3.97
C PHE A 30 -5.45 14.78 2.89
N ILE A 31 -5.30 16.07 3.21
CA ILE A 31 -4.71 17.05 2.29
C ILE A 31 -3.24 16.71 1.99
N ARG A 32 -2.73 17.22 0.88
CA ARG A 32 -1.35 16.96 0.45
C ARG A 32 -0.33 17.79 1.20
N ALA A 33 -0.65 19.07 1.42
CA ALA A 33 0.23 20.05 2.03
C ALA A 33 -0.53 21.36 2.32
N TYR A 34 0.17 22.25 3.02
CA TYR A 34 -0.04 23.69 2.95
C TYR A 34 1.10 24.31 2.14
N ASP A 35 0.81 25.26 1.26
CA ASP A 35 1.85 25.99 0.52
C ASP A 35 2.53 27.06 1.39
N ALA A 36 3.50 27.78 0.83
CA ALA A 36 4.27 28.80 1.56
C ALA A 36 3.43 29.98 2.08
N SER A 37 2.21 30.19 1.55
CA SER A 37 1.26 31.19 2.04
C SER A 37 0.31 30.65 3.12
N GLY A 38 0.35 29.34 3.37
CA GLY A 38 -0.60 28.66 4.25
C GLY A 38 -1.90 28.26 3.56
N ALA A 39 -1.98 28.29 2.22
CA ALA A 39 -3.14 27.79 1.49
C ALA A 39 -3.07 26.26 1.36
N LYS A 40 -4.22 25.58 1.44
CA LYS A 40 -4.31 24.12 1.30
C LYS A 40 -3.96 23.68 -0.13
N MET A 41 -3.30 22.53 -0.24
CA MET A 41 -3.07 21.78 -1.48
C MET A 41 -3.61 20.36 -1.29
N GLY A 42 -4.33 19.80 -2.27
CA GLY A 42 -4.96 18.49 -2.09
C GLY A 42 -6.23 18.55 -1.25
N SER A 43 -6.99 19.64 -1.35
CA SER A 43 -8.27 19.80 -0.66
C SER A 43 -9.43 19.87 -1.65
N LYS A 44 -10.63 19.49 -1.20
CA LYS A 44 -11.90 19.71 -1.91
C LYS A 44 -12.15 21.18 -2.24
N GLU A 45 -11.50 22.11 -1.53
CA GLU A 45 -11.53 23.56 -1.76
C GLU A 45 -10.72 23.97 -3.00
N CYS A 46 -9.76 23.15 -3.45
CA CYS A 46 -8.96 23.42 -4.64
C CYS A 46 -9.77 23.20 -5.93
N GLU A 47 -9.46 23.92 -7.01
CA GLU A 47 -10.07 23.68 -8.33
C GLU A 47 -9.51 22.40 -8.98
N GLU A 48 -8.17 22.27 -8.99
CA GLU A 48 -7.40 21.15 -9.51
C GLU A 48 -6.53 20.53 -8.40
N GLY A 49 -6.07 19.29 -8.56
CA GLY A 49 -5.29 18.60 -7.53
C GLY A 49 -6.05 18.55 -6.20
N LYS A 50 -7.30 18.09 -6.22
CA LYS A 50 -8.16 18.01 -5.03
C LYS A 50 -7.78 16.89 -4.09
N ILE A 51 -7.29 15.77 -4.63
CA ILE A 51 -6.83 14.62 -3.86
C ILE A 51 -5.52 14.12 -4.45
N PHE A 52 -4.62 13.72 -3.56
CA PHE A 52 -3.29 13.18 -3.87
C PHE A 52 -3.13 11.81 -3.23
N ILE A 53 -2.40 10.91 -3.86
CA ILE A 53 -2.27 9.52 -3.39
C ILE A 53 -1.34 9.38 -2.17
N GLU A 54 -0.28 10.19 -2.06
CA GLU A 54 0.83 9.94 -1.14
C GLU A 54 0.46 10.03 0.35
N PRO A 55 -0.30 11.04 0.82
CA PRO A 55 -0.64 11.15 2.24
C PRO A 55 -1.49 9.97 2.71
N GLN A 56 -2.31 9.44 1.81
CA GLN A 56 -3.41 8.55 2.13
C GLN A 56 -2.90 7.20 2.64
N GLY A 57 -2.00 6.56 1.87
CA GLY A 57 -1.47 5.24 2.23
C GLY A 57 -0.73 5.27 3.57
N PHE A 58 0.09 6.29 3.80
CA PHE A 58 0.83 6.44 5.05
C PHE A 58 -0.09 6.75 6.23
N ALA A 59 -1.11 7.59 6.06
CA ALA A 59 -2.06 7.91 7.14
C ALA A 59 -2.82 6.66 7.59
N VAL A 60 -3.31 5.85 6.65
CA VAL A 60 -4.00 4.58 6.94
C VAL A 60 -3.07 3.60 7.66
N MET A 61 -1.86 3.36 7.12
CA MET A 61 -0.89 2.45 7.76
C MET A 61 -0.39 2.93 9.12
N SER A 62 -0.50 4.23 9.41
CA SER A 62 -0.15 4.83 10.71
C SER A 62 -1.33 4.94 11.68
N GLU A 63 -2.50 4.42 11.29
CA GLU A 63 -3.75 4.45 12.06
C GLU A 63 -4.19 5.86 12.46
N ILE A 64 -3.93 6.86 11.61
CA ILE A 64 -4.38 8.23 11.88
C ILE A 64 -5.88 8.32 11.58
N GLY A 65 -6.67 8.68 12.60
CA GLY A 65 -8.13 8.84 12.47
C GLY A 65 -8.91 7.53 12.28
N LYS A 66 -8.28 6.38 12.51
CA LYS A 66 -8.91 5.05 12.38
C LYS A 66 -10.18 4.91 13.23
N ASP A 67 -10.13 5.36 14.48
CA ASP A 67 -11.27 5.32 15.41
C ASP A 67 -12.43 6.24 14.98
N GLU A 68 -12.16 7.21 14.11
CA GLU A 68 -13.14 8.13 13.52
C GLU A 68 -13.63 7.68 12.12
N GLY A 69 -13.14 6.52 11.64
CA GLY A 69 -13.42 5.97 10.32
C GLY A 69 -12.75 6.72 9.16
N ALA A 70 -11.71 7.50 9.43
CA ALA A 70 -10.98 8.27 8.43
C ALA A 70 -10.24 7.37 7.43
N ASP A 71 -9.80 6.20 7.86
CA ASP A 71 -9.12 5.20 7.04
C ASP A 71 -10.01 4.68 5.91
N ILE A 72 -11.22 4.23 6.22
CA ILE A 72 -12.16 3.70 5.22
C ILE A 72 -12.60 4.80 4.25
N LYS A 73 -12.96 5.99 4.75
CA LYS A 73 -13.30 7.13 3.88
C LYS A 73 -12.18 7.50 2.92
N THR A 74 -10.94 7.48 3.41
CA THR A 74 -9.75 7.77 2.62
C THR A 74 -9.57 6.74 1.51
N LEU A 75 -9.66 5.44 1.83
CA LEU A 75 -9.53 4.37 0.84
C LEU A 75 -10.66 4.38 -0.19
N GLU A 76 -11.89 4.69 0.21
CA GLU A 76 -13.03 4.88 -0.70
C GLU A 76 -12.82 6.08 -1.63
N SER A 77 -12.24 7.18 -1.12
CA SER A 77 -11.90 8.35 -1.93
C SER A 77 -10.81 8.05 -2.96
N ILE A 78 -9.80 7.26 -2.59
CA ILE A 78 -8.78 6.77 -3.53
C ILE A 78 -9.44 5.96 -4.66
N ASP A 79 -10.28 4.99 -4.31
CA ASP A 79 -10.96 4.15 -5.31
C ASP A 79 -11.84 4.99 -6.24
N LYS A 80 -12.57 5.97 -5.68
CA LYS A 80 -13.47 6.83 -6.44
C LYS A 80 -12.74 7.77 -7.40
N TYR A 81 -11.69 8.45 -6.95
CA TYR A 81 -11.10 9.57 -7.69
C TYR A 81 -9.80 9.21 -8.42
N LEU A 82 -9.02 8.25 -7.89
CA LEU A 82 -7.68 7.95 -8.39
C LEU A 82 -7.61 6.62 -9.15
N ASN A 83 -8.54 5.69 -8.91
CA ASN A 83 -8.50 4.38 -9.54
C ASN A 83 -8.79 4.43 -11.04
N THR A 84 -8.08 3.60 -11.80
CA THR A 84 -8.23 3.44 -13.24
C THR A 84 -8.06 1.98 -13.64
N LYS A 85 -8.12 1.69 -14.94
CA LYS A 85 -7.83 0.34 -15.47
C LYS A 85 -6.37 -0.08 -15.29
N TYR A 86 -5.42 0.87 -15.29
CA TYR A 86 -3.97 0.58 -15.33
C TYR A 86 -3.23 0.96 -14.04
N GLY A 87 -3.96 1.24 -12.96
CA GLY A 87 -3.42 1.66 -11.66
C GLY A 87 -4.04 2.97 -11.16
N LEU A 88 -3.51 3.48 -10.05
CA LEU A 88 -3.95 4.69 -9.36
C LEU A 88 -3.14 5.90 -9.86
N VAL A 89 -3.81 6.96 -10.30
CA VAL A 89 -3.13 8.23 -10.66
C VAL A 89 -2.67 8.98 -9.42
N LEU A 90 -1.60 9.76 -9.55
CA LEU A 90 -0.97 10.47 -8.43
C LEU A 90 -1.92 11.49 -7.78
N ASN A 91 -2.63 12.27 -8.59
CA ASN A 91 -3.57 13.28 -8.13
C ASN A 91 -4.76 13.43 -9.08
N ASN A 92 -5.86 14.01 -8.58
CA ASN A 92 -7.02 14.32 -9.39
C ASN A 92 -7.77 15.57 -8.89
N PRO A 93 -8.26 16.45 -9.78
CA PRO A 93 -7.93 16.56 -11.21
C PRO A 93 -6.44 16.82 -11.47
N ALA A 94 -5.97 16.53 -12.68
CA ALA A 94 -4.67 16.99 -13.15
C ALA A 94 -4.62 18.52 -13.19
N PHE A 95 -3.43 19.11 -13.09
CA PHE A 95 -3.24 20.54 -13.31
C PHE A 95 -3.22 20.84 -14.81
N SER A 96 -4.05 21.79 -15.27
CA SER A 96 -4.14 22.17 -16.69
C SER A 96 -3.28 23.38 -17.07
N LYS A 97 -2.75 24.10 -16.08
CA LYS A 97 -1.88 25.27 -16.24
C LYS A 97 -0.74 25.22 -15.24
N TYR A 98 0.28 26.04 -15.48
CA TYR A 98 1.39 26.20 -14.55
C TYR A 98 0.96 26.98 -13.30
N TYR A 99 1.29 26.44 -12.13
CA TYR A 99 1.13 27.08 -10.82
C TYR A 99 2.51 27.31 -10.22
N ILE A 100 2.94 28.57 -10.18
CA ILE A 100 4.27 28.95 -9.68
C ILE A 100 4.51 28.47 -8.25
N GLN A 101 3.47 28.47 -7.42
CA GLN A 101 3.54 28.04 -6.02
C GLN A 101 3.70 26.53 -5.84
N TYR A 102 3.39 25.71 -6.86
CA TYR A 102 3.52 24.24 -6.82
C TYR A 102 4.73 23.73 -7.61
N GLY A 103 5.30 24.56 -8.49
CA GLY A 103 6.51 24.21 -9.23
C GLY A 103 6.30 23.11 -10.26
N GLU A 104 7.28 22.20 -10.36
CA GLU A 104 7.43 21.24 -11.46
C GLU A 104 6.19 20.35 -11.68
N ILE A 105 5.44 20.01 -10.63
CA ILE A 105 4.25 19.16 -10.74
C ILE A 105 3.20 19.71 -11.72
N SER A 106 3.15 21.02 -11.90
CA SER A 106 2.19 21.68 -12.81
C SER A 106 2.78 21.98 -14.20
N THR A 107 4.00 21.51 -14.48
CA THR A 107 4.68 21.74 -15.77
C THR A 107 4.45 20.61 -16.77
N TYR A 108 4.21 19.38 -16.28
CA TYR A 108 3.88 18.26 -17.14
C TYR A 108 2.46 18.39 -17.68
N PRO A 109 2.21 17.98 -18.93
CA PRO A 109 0.84 17.79 -19.41
C PRO A 109 0.10 16.77 -18.53
N GLY A 110 -1.22 16.96 -18.36
CA GLY A 110 -2.05 16.09 -17.53
C GLY A 110 -1.94 14.61 -17.92
N GLY A 111 -1.83 13.75 -16.91
CA GLY A 111 -1.71 12.31 -17.07
C GLY A 111 -0.28 11.81 -17.28
N TYR A 112 0.72 12.70 -17.26
CA TYR A 112 2.12 12.30 -17.37
C TYR A 112 2.91 12.70 -16.14
N LYS A 113 3.83 11.81 -15.75
CA LYS A 113 4.77 12.10 -14.67
C LYS A 113 4.00 12.57 -13.43
N GLU A 114 4.53 13.49 -12.65
CA GLU A 114 3.96 13.86 -11.35
C GLU A 114 2.59 14.55 -11.48
N ASN A 115 2.19 14.99 -12.68
CA ASN A 115 0.86 15.54 -12.95
C ASN A 115 -0.13 14.44 -13.36
N ALA A 116 -0.77 13.79 -12.39
CA ALA A 116 -1.78 12.75 -12.59
C ALA A 116 -1.32 11.54 -13.43
N GLY A 117 -0.01 11.30 -13.56
CA GLY A 117 0.50 10.02 -14.02
C GLY A 117 0.26 8.92 -12.99
N ILE A 118 0.26 7.66 -13.42
CA ILE A 118 0.22 6.51 -12.52
C ILE A 118 1.66 6.22 -12.08
N PHE A 119 2.01 6.66 -10.87
CA PHE A 119 3.29 6.33 -10.25
C PHE A 119 3.20 4.97 -9.59
N THR A 120 3.72 3.94 -10.25
CA THR A 120 3.60 2.56 -9.75
C THR A 120 4.24 2.36 -8.37
N HIS A 121 5.19 3.23 -7.99
CA HIS A 121 5.82 3.24 -6.67
C HIS A 121 4.79 3.53 -5.55
N ASN A 122 4.02 4.62 -5.66
CA ASN A 122 3.10 5.04 -4.60
C ASN A 122 1.78 4.24 -4.60
N ASN A 123 1.49 3.55 -5.70
CA ASN A 123 0.43 2.54 -5.74
C ASN A 123 0.66 1.44 -4.69
N ALA A 124 1.92 1.03 -4.48
CA ALA A 124 2.26 0.04 -3.47
C ALA A 124 1.91 0.47 -2.05
N TRP A 125 1.95 1.77 -1.73
CA TRP A 125 1.53 2.26 -0.41
C TRP A 125 0.03 2.09 -0.20
N ILE A 126 -0.77 2.29 -1.25
CA ILE A 126 -2.22 2.03 -1.18
C ILE A 126 -2.49 0.53 -1.10
N ILE A 127 -1.74 -0.30 -1.84
CA ILE A 127 -1.85 -1.76 -1.74
C ILE A 127 -1.57 -2.21 -0.30
N CYS A 128 -0.51 -1.72 0.32
CA CYS A 128 -0.21 -1.99 1.73
C CYS A 128 -1.31 -1.48 2.66
N ALA A 129 -1.85 -0.29 2.42
CA ALA A 129 -2.92 0.30 3.23
C ALA A 129 -4.24 -0.49 3.16
N GLU A 130 -4.67 -0.91 1.98
CA GLU A 130 -5.85 -1.76 1.79
C GLU A 130 -5.67 -3.11 2.49
N ALA A 131 -4.51 -3.75 2.33
CA ALA A 131 -4.19 -5.01 3.02
C ALA A 131 -4.09 -4.84 4.54
N TYR A 132 -3.52 -3.72 5.00
CA TYR A 132 -3.45 -3.37 6.41
C TYR A 132 -4.85 -3.27 7.02
N ALA A 133 -5.77 -2.59 6.33
CA ALA A 133 -7.17 -2.43 6.69
C ALA A 133 -8.03 -3.70 6.50
N GLY A 134 -7.45 -4.82 6.04
CA GLY A 134 -8.17 -6.09 5.85
C GLY A 134 -9.03 -6.15 4.58
N ARG A 135 -8.75 -5.30 3.58
CA ARG A 135 -9.44 -5.24 2.28
C ARG A 135 -8.60 -5.92 1.20
N GLY A 136 -8.26 -7.19 1.41
CA GLY A 136 -7.37 -7.97 0.55
C GLY A 136 -7.83 -8.10 -0.90
N ASP A 137 -9.13 -8.13 -1.19
CA ASP A 137 -9.64 -8.08 -2.57
C ASP A 137 -9.20 -6.79 -3.29
N LYS A 138 -9.30 -5.63 -2.63
CA LYS A 138 -8.88 -4.33 -3.18
C LYS A 138 -7.36 -4.22 -3.27
N ALA A 139 -6.64 -4.69 -2.26
CA ALA A 139 -5.18 -4.74 -2.30
C ALA A 139 -4.67 -5.55 -3.49
N PHE A 140 -5.26 -6.72 -3.73
CA PHE A 140 -4.87 -7.57 -4.86
C PHE A 140 -5.35 -7.01 -6.21
N GLU A 141 -6.54 -6.39 -6.28
CA GLU A 141 -6.99 -5.65 -7.48
C GLU A 141 -5.94 -4.62 -7.90
N TYR A 142 -5.50 -3.76 -6.98
CA TYR A 142 -4.50 -2.73 -7.27
C TYR A 142 -3.13 -3.31 -7.63
N TYR A 143 -2.69 -4.36 -6.92
CA TYR A 143 -1.45 -5.07 -7.25
C TYR A 143 -1.46 -5.61 -8.69
N SER A 144 -2.52 -6.33 -9.06
CA SER A 144 -2.65 -6.94 -10.38
C SER A 144 -2.75 -5.91 -11.51
N LYS A 145 -3.25 -4.69 -11.26
CA LYS A 145 -3.29 -3.63 -12.28
C LYS A 145 -1.90 -3.15 -12.73
N ILE A 146 -0.89 -3.28 -11.88
CA ILE A 146 0.45 -2.75 -12.16
C ILE A 146 1.54 -3.83 -12.22
N ALA A 147 1.27 -5.04 -11.73
CA ALA A 147 2.21 -6.14 -11.76
C ALA A 147 2.45 -6.62 -13.21
N PRO A 148 3.72 -6.71 -13.68
CA PRO A 148 4.02 -6.99 -15.09
C PRO A 148 3.39 -8.27 -15.64
N ALA A 149 3.41 -9.35 -14.85
CA ALA A 149 2.83 -10.64 -15.23
C ALA A 149 1.30 -10.60 -15.48
N PHE A 150 0.59 -9.62 -14.93
CA PHE A 150 -0.84 -9.43 -15.18
C PHE A 150 -1.13 -8.49 -16.36
N ASN A 151 -0.09 -7.86 -16.91
CA ASN A 151 -0.17 -6.89 -18.00
C ASN A 151 0.56 -7.37 -19.27
N GLU A 152 1.08 -8.59 -19.30
CA GLU A 152 1.79 -9.14 -20.46
C GLU A 152 0.95 -9.10 -21.75
N GLU A 153 -0.34 -9.43 -21.65
CA GLU A 153 -1.28 -9.42 -22.78
C GLU A 153 -1.55 -8.03 -23.36
N ILE A 154 -1.19 -6.96 -22.65
CA ILE A 154 -1.31 -5.58 -23.14
C ILE A 154 0.05 -4.95 -23.49
N SER A 155 1.09 -5.76 -23.72
CA SER A 155 2.45 -5.28 -24.03
C SER A 155 2.51 -4.26 -25.16
N ASP A 156 1.71 -4.42 -26.22
CA ASP A 156 1.65 -3.48 -27.34
C ASP A 156 1.20 -2.07 -26.92
N LEU A 157 0.32 -1.99 -25.93
CA LEU A 157 -0.10 -0.74 -25.30
C LEU A 157 0.91 -0.29 -24.25
N HIS A 158 1.40 -1.21 -23.41
CA HIS A 158 2.26 -0.89 -22.27
C HIS A 158 3.64 -0.38 -22.71
N LYS A 159 4.14 -0.78 -23.89
CA LYS A 159 5.41 -0.35 -24.51
C LYS A 159 6.71 -0.67 -23.75
N THR A 160 6.66 -1.02 -22.48
CA THR A 160 7.80 -1.46 -21.66
C THR A 160 7.77 -2.96 -21.39
N GLU A 161 8.85 -3.48 -20.85
CA GLU A 161 9.07 -4.91 -20.59
C GLU A 161 7.97 -5.55 -19.73
N PRO A 162 7.37 -6.69 -20.15
CA PRO A 162 6.26 -7.34 -19.44
C PRO A 162 6.69 -8.17 -18.21
N TYR A 163 7.96 -8.09 -17.80
CA TYR A 163 8.53 -8.89 -16.73
C TYR A 163 9.22 -8.05 -15.63
N VAL A 164 9.25 -6.72 -15.77
CA VAL A 164 9.74 -5.79 -14.74
C VAL A 164 8.82 -4.60 -14.61
N TYR A 165 8.76 -4.01 -13.41
CA TYR A 165 8.04 -2.77 -13.21
C TYR A 165 8.74 -1.60 -13.92
N GLY A 166 7.95 -0.64 -14.39
CA GLY A 166 8.41 0.72 -14.74
C GLY A 166 7.94 1.76 -13.74
N GLN A 167 8.58 2.93 -13.72
CA GLN A 167 8.29 4.01 -12.78
C GLN A 167 6.88 4.58 -12.98
N MET A 168 6.46 4.76 -14.23
CA MET A 168 5.26 5.52 -14.57
C MET A 168 4.49 4.88 -15.70
N ILE A 169 3.18 4.86 -15.56
CA ILE A 169 2.21 4.58 -16.62
C ILE A 169 1.43 5.87 -16.87
N ALA A 170 1.24 6.25 -18.13
CA ALA A 170 0.44 7.43 -18.45
C ALA A 170 -0.98 7.25 -17.90
N GLY A 171 -1.47 8.26 -17.17
CA GLY A 171 -2.75 8.27 -16.46
C GLY A 171 -3.94 8.64 -17.35
N LYS A 172 -5.14 8.66 -16.75
CA LYS A 172 -6.42 8.81 -17.47
C LYS A 172 -6.59 10.14 -18.21
N ASP A 173 -5.85 11.18 -17.82
CA ASP A 173 -5.86 12.50 -18.45
C ASP A 173 -4.92 12.59 -19.66
N ALA A 174 -4.09 11.57 -19.90
CA ALA A 174 -3.17 11.52 -21.03
C ALA A 174 -3.80 10.88 -22.28
N SER A 175 -3.47 11.41 -23.46
CA SER A 175 -3.83 10.80 -24.75
C SER A 175 -3.23 9.39 -24.97
N ARG A 176 -2.21 9.03 -24.18
CA ARG A 176 -1.48 7.75 -24.23
C ARG A 176 -1.75 6.88 -22.99
N PHE A 177 -2.95 6.99 -22.41
CA PHE A 177 -3.35 6.25 -21.21
C PHE A 177 -2.99 4.76 -21.30
N GLY A 178 -2.19 4.27 -20.35
CA GLY A 178 -1.71 2.88 -20.30
C GLY A 178 -0.29 2.65 -20.82
N GLU A 179 0.33 3.60 -21.52
CA GLU A 179 1.74 3.49 -21.94
C GLU A 179 2.70 3.66 -20.75
N GLY A 180 3.57 2.67 -20.55
CA GLY A 180 4.66 2.67 -19.57
C GLY A 180 5.87 3.49 -20.02
N LYS A 181 6.60 4.06 -19.05
CA LYS A 181 7.89 4.76 -19.23
C LYS A 181 8.82 4.49 -18.06
N ASN A 182 10.13 4.69 -18.29
CA ASN A 182 11.19 4.57 -17.30
C ASN A 182 11.17 3.17 -16.62
N SER A 183 11.38 2.12 -17.41
CA SER A 183 11.44 0.75 -16.92
C SER A 183 12.67 0.47 -16.03
N TRP A 184 12.65 -0.66 -15.33
CA TRP A 184 13.72 -1.19 -14.48
C TRP A 184 14.03 -0.40 -13.20
N LEU A 185 14.63 0.78 -13.33
CA LEU A 185 15.28 1.46 -12.21
C LEU A 185 14.30 2.31 -11.41
N THR A 186 13.44 1.63 -10.65
CA THR A 186 12.41 2.26 -9.82
C THR A 186 12.26 1.54 -8.48
N GLY A 187 11.97 2.32 -7.42
CA GLY A 187 11.60 1.77 -6.12
C GLY A 187 10.30 0.93 -6.13
N THR A 188 9.53 0.96 -7.22
CA THR A 188 8.34 0.13 -7.43
C THR A 188 8.62 -1.35 -7.18
N ALA A 189 9.77 -1.86 -7.60
CA ALA A 189 10.13 -3.26 -7.41
C ALA A 189 10.21 -3.63 -5.93
N ALA A 190 10.93 -2.83 -5.14
CA ALA A 190 11.07 -3.06 -3.70
C ALA A 190 9.73 -2.93 -2.98
N TRP A 191 8.99 -1.86 -3.24
CA TRP A 191 7.72 -1.62 -2.57
C TRP A 191 6.63 -2.63 -2.93
N ASN A 192 6.53 -3.06 -4.19
CA ASN A 192 5.57 -4.11 -4.55
C ASN A 192 5.97 -5.47 -4.00
N PHE A 193 7.28 -5.75 -3.88
CA PHE A 193 7.72 -6.97 -3.19
C PHE A 193 7.33 -6.94 -1.71
N VAL A 194 7.50 -5.80 -1.02
CA VAL A 194 7.00 -5.61 0.35
C VAL A 194 5.48 -5.78 0.40
N ALA A 195 4.73 -5.13 -0.49
CA ALA A 195 3.27 -5.18 -0.51
C ALA A 195 2.74 -6.62 -0.69
N ILE A 196 3.24 -7.36 -1.68
CA ILE A 196 2.77 -8.74 -1.93
C ILE A 196 3.24 -9.70 -0.83
N SER A 197 4.52 -9.67 -0.45
CA SER A 197 5.07 -10.68 0.47
C SER A 197 4.71 -10.45 1.94
N GLN A 198 4.66 -9.19 2.38
CA GLN A 198 4.53 -8.85 3.80
C GLN A 198 3.14 -8.35 4.20
N TYR A 199 2.36 -7.78 3.26
CA TYR A 199 1.03 -7.23 3.56
C TYR A 199 -0.10 -8.10 3.00
N ILE A 200 -0.05 -8.49 1.72
CA ILE A 200 -1.07 -9.38 1.13
C ILE A 200 -0.88 -10.81 1.62
N LEU A 201 0.27 -11.41 1.35
CA LEU A 201 0.60 -12.74 1.87
C LEU A 201 0.88 -12.71 3.39
N GLY A 202 1.18 -11.53 3.94
CA GLY A 202 1.24 -11.36 5.40
C GLY A 202 2.44 -11.98 6.09
N ILE A 203 3.54 -12.27 5.38
CA ILE A 203 4.71 -12.95 5.95
C ILE A 203 5.81 -11.91 6.18
N SER A 204 5.93 -11.42 7.41
CA SER A 204 6.89 -10.36 7.75
C SER A 204 7.78 -10.74 8.92
N ALA A 205 9.04 -10.33 8.87
CA ALA A 205 9.91 -10.41 10.03
C ALA A 205 9.42 -9.43 11.12
N ASP A 206 9.44 -9.87 12.37
CA ASP A 206 9.21 -9.05 13.55
C ASP A 206 10.42 -9.16 14.50
N PHE A 207 10.44 -8.37 15.59
CA PHE A 207 11.51 -8.41 16.58
C PHE A 207 11.63 -9.81 17.21
N ASP A 208 10.51 -10.36 17.66
CA ASP A 208 10.45 -11.60 18.42
C ASP A 208 10.25 -12.86 17.56
N GLY A 209 9.98 -12.71 16.26
CA GLY A 209 9.68 -13.87 15.42
C GLY A 209 9.29 -13.54 13.99
N LEU A 210 8.63 -14.50 13.34
CA LEU A 210 8.06 -14.35 12.01
C LEU A 210 6.54 -14.14 12.14
N LYS A 211 6.06 -12.94 11.82
CA LYS A 211 4.63 -12.61 11.86
C LYS A 211 3.92 -13.15 10.63
N ILE A 212 2.77 -13.81 10.85
CA ILE A 212 1.86 -14.32 9.84
C ILE A 212 0.51 -13.57 9.97
N ASP A 213 0.28 -12.57 9.13
CA ASP A 213 -0.94 -11.74 9.14
C ASP A 213 -1.47 -11.48 7.70
N PRO A 214 -1.97 -12.51 6.98
CA PRO A 214 -2.38 -12.37 5.59
C PRO A 214 -3.63 -11.49 5.44
N SER A 215 -3.65 -10.71 4.35
CA SER A 215 -4.84 -10.00 3.87
C SER A 215 -5.05 -10.31 2.39
N ILE A 216 -5.75 -11.39 2.11
CA ILE A 216 -5.90 -11.98 0.77
C ILE A 216 -7.32 -11.78 0.20
N PRO A 217 -7.52 -11.97 -1.11
CA PRO A 217 -8.86 -12.04 -1.69
C PRO A 217 -9.71 -13.12 -1.02
N LYS A 218 -10.98 -12.83 -0.77
CA LYS A 218 -11.89 -13.77 -0.09
C LYS A 218 -12.04 -15.08 -0.85
N ALA A 219 -11.96 -15.03 -2.18
CA ALA A 219 -12.12 -16.20 -3.04
C ALA A 219 -10.99 -17.24 -2.91
N TRP A 220 -9.86 -16.91 -2.27
CA TRP A 220 -8.75 -17.86 -2.11
C TRP A 220 -9.06 -18.86 -1.01
N ASP A 221 -8.90 -20.16 -1.30
CA ASP A 221 -8.97 -21.24 -0.29
C ASP A 221 -7.79 -21.22 0.69
N GLY A 222 -6.70 -20.56 0.31
CA GLY A 222 -5.44 -20.55 1.03
C GLY A 222 -4.24 -20.42 0.09
N PHE A 223 -3.04 -20.54 0.65
CA PHE A 223 -1.79 -20.60 -0.12
C PHE A 223 -0.69 -21.27 0.71
N THR A 224 0.41 -21.63 0.04
CA THR A 224 1.62 -22.12 0.70
C THR A 224 2.81 -21.20 0.39
N ALA A 225 3.71 -21.06 1.35
CA ALA A 225 4.96 -20.32 1.16
C ALA A 225 6.12 -20.97 1.93
N THR A 226 7.32 -20.89 1.38
CA THR A 226 8.54 -21.27 2.11
C THR A 226 9.35 -20.01 2.41
N ARG A 227 9.58 -19.75 3.70
CA ARG A 227 10.34 -18.58 4.15
C ARG A 227 11.58 -19.02 4.91
N LYS A 228 12.75 -18.65 4.41
CA LYS A 228 14.00 -18.71 5.21
C LYS A 228 14.08 -17.47 6.09
N PHE A 229 14.23 -17.66 7.40
CA PHE A 229 14.29 -16.57 8.37
C PHE A 229 15.19 -16.94 9.56
N ARG A 230 16.17 -16.08 9.85
CA ARG A 230 17.14 -16.24 10.95
C ARG A 230 17.77 -17.65 11.05
N GLY A 231 18.13 -18.24 9.90
CA GLY A 231 18.80 -19.55 9.81
C GLY A 231 17.87 -20.76 9.72
N ALA A 232 16.57 -20.62 9.96
CA ALA A 232 15.59 -21.70 9.85
C ALA A 232 14.70 -21.55 8.61
N THR A 233 14.06 -22.64 8.20
CA THR A 233 13.06 -22.67 7.11
C THR A 233 11.67 -22.89 7.69
N TYR A 234 10.72 -22.04 7.30
CA TYR A 234 9.32 -22.11 7.71
C TYR A 234 8.49 -22.47 6.48
N ASN A 235 7.86 -23.64 6.51
CA ASN A 235 6.93 -24.11 5.50
C ASN A 235 5.53 -23.70 5.95
N ILE A 236 5.02 -22.64 5.38
CA ILE A 236 3.79 -21.97 5.82
C ILE A 236 2.65 -22.43 4.92
N THR A 237 1.58 -22.93 5.54
CA THR A 237 0.30 -23.21 4.91
C THR A 237 -0.76 -22.29 5.53
N VAL A 238 -1.33 -21.40 4.72
CA VAL A 238 -2.47 -20.58 5.09
C VAL A 238 -3.74 -21.21 4.54
N GLN A 239 -4.77 -21.37 5.38
CA GLN A 239 -6.06 -21.94 5.03
C GLN A 239 -7.17 -20.92 5.27
N ASN A 240 -8.15 -20.83 4.38
CA ASN A 240 -9.25 -19.87 4.46
C ASN A 240 -10.62 -20.54 4.30
N PRO A 241 -11.02 -21.43 5.22
CA PRO A 241 -12.25 -22.22 5.08
C PRO A 241 -13.53 -21.36 5.09
N ASN A 242 -13.46 -20.15 5.64
CA ASN A 242 -14.59 -19.23 5.77
C ASN A 242 -14.56 -18.09 4.71
N HIS A 243 -13.61 -18.11 3.77
CA HIS A 243 -13.46 -17.09 2.75
C HIS A 243 -13.46 -15.65 3.31
N VAL A 244 -12.74 -15.45 4.42
CA VAL A 244 -12.48 -14.11 4.98
C VAL A 244 -11.27 -13.48 4.29
N SER A 245 -11.10 -12.16 4.42
CA SER A 245 -9.96 -11.49 3.80
C SER A 245 -8.74 -11.45 4.71
N LYS A 246 -8.94 -11.29 6.02
CA LYS A 246 -7.90 -11.12 7.04
C LYS A 246 -8.39 -11.66 8.38
N GLY A 247 -7.45 -12.01 9.26
CA GLY A 247 -7.70 -12.45 10.63
C GLY A 247 -7.27 -13.90 10.84
N ILE A 248 -6.30 -14.13 11.73
CA ILE A 248 -5.87 -15.48 12.12
C ILE A 248 -6.78 -15.98 13.24
N LYS A 249 -7.50 -17.07 12.98
CA LYS A 249 -8.30 -17.78 13.99
C LYS A 249 -7.45 -18.75 14.82
N SER A 250 -6.47 -19.40 14.19
CA SER A 250 -5.54 -20.30 14.88
C SER A 250 -4.22 -20.43 14.13
N LEU A 251 -3.13 -20.56 14.88
CA LEU A 251 -1.79 -20.77 14.38
C LEU A 251 -1.17 -21.99 15.07
N THR A 252 -0.55 -22.88 14.30
CA THR A 252 0.22 -24.00 14.84
C THR A 252 1.60 -24.06 14.22
N VAL A 253 2.57 -24.54 15.00
CA VAL A 253 3.95 -24.78 14.57
C VAL A 253 4.32 -26.20 15.00
N ASP A 254 4.72 -27.04 14.05
CA ASP A 254 5.02 -28.46 14.27
C ASP A 254 3.90 -29.19 15.06
N GLY A 255 2.65 -28.86 14.73
CA GLY A 255 1.44 -29.41 15.35
C GLY A 255 1.07 -28.85 16.73
N LYS A 256 1.84 -27.88 17.27
CA LYS A 256 1.56 -27.23 18.56
C LYS A 256 0.95 -25.85 18.35
N ALA A 257 -0.10 -25.53 19.11
CA ALA A 257 -0.73 -24.21 19.06
C ALA A 257 0.23 -23.11 19.51
N VAL A 258 0.14 -21.95 18.86
CA VAL A 258 0.85 -20.72 19.21
C VAL A 258 -0.17 -19.60 19.36
N ASP A 259 -0.07 -18.85 20.45
CA ASP A 259 -0.93 -17.69 20.70
C ASP A 259 -0.52 -16.50 19.82
N GLY A 260 -1.52 -15.75 19.36
CA GLY A 260 -1.30 -14.61 18.46
C GLY A 260 -0.89 -15.03 17.05
N ASN A 261 -0.04 -14.23 16.43
CA ASN A 261 0.33 -14.39 15.02
C ASN A 261 1.84 -14.33 14.76
N VAL A 262 2.67 -14.41 15.81
CA VAL A 262 4.14 -14.38 15.70
C VAL A 262 4.70 -15.76 15.99
N VAL A 263 5.25 -16.40 14.95
CA VAL A 263 5.96 -17.68 15.07
C VAL A 263 7.33 -17.42 15.71
N PRO A 264 7.72 -18.15 16.78
CA PRO A 264 8.99 -17.93 17.45
C PRO A 264 10.19 -18.26 16.56
N VAL A 265 11.36 -17.75 16.93
CA VAL A 265 12.62 -18.05 16.25
C VAL A 265 13.11 -19.44 16.64
N PHE A 266 13.42 -20.28 15.65
CA PHE A 266 14.02 -21.59 15.84
C PHE A 266 15.53 -21.62 15.55
N PRO A 267 16.26 -22.62 16.07
CA PRO A 267 17.67 -22.83 15.75
C PRO A 267 17.94 -22.99 14.25
N GLU A 268 19.15 -22.63 13.84
CA GLU A 268 19.59 -22.73 12.44
C GLU A 268 19.54 -24.18 11.91
N GLY A 269 19.17 -24.33 10.64
CA GLY A 269 19.10 -25.61 9.95
C GLY A 269 17.79 -26.39 10.14
N GLY A 270 16.91 -25.95 11.04
CA GLY A 270 15.57 -26.53 11.22
C GLY A 270 14.60 -26.21 10.07
N ALA A 271 13.70 -27.15 9.79
CA ALA A 271 12.52 -26.93 8.95
C ALA A 271 11.27 -27.13 9.82
N HIS A 272 10.39 -26.13 9.83
CA HIS A 272 9.22 -26.08 10.72
C HIS A 272 7.95 -25.89 9.90
N GLU A 273 6.95 -26.71 10.19
CA GLU A 273 5.64 -26.64 9.55
C GLU A 273 4.75 -25.64 10.29
N VAL A 274 4.31 -24.60 9.59
CA VAL A 274 3.45 -23.55 10.12
C VAL A 274 2.10 -23.65 9.45
N ILE A 275 1.01 -23.83 10.22
CA ILE A 275 -0.35 -23.83 9.70
C ILE A 275 -1.11 -22.66 10.33
N ALA A 276 -1.54 -21.73 9.49
CA ALA A 276 -2.39 -20.60 9.88
C ALA A 276 -3.78 -20.78 9.27
N VAL A 277 -4.82 -20.71 10.09
CA VAL A 277 -6.22 -20.78 9.64
C VAL A 277 -6.86 -19.41 9.81
N LEU A 278 -7.38 -18.86 8.72
CA LEU A 278 -8.13 -17.61 8.72
C LEU A 278 -9.56 -17.83 9.22
N GLY A 279 -10.14 -16.84 9.90
CA GLY A 279 -11.56 -16.85 10.27
C GLY A 279 -11.94 -15.92 11.39
#